data_AF-A0AAD6VTD7-F1
#
_entry.id   AF-A0AAD6VTD7-F1
#
_cell.length_a   1.000
_cell.length_b   1.000
_cell.length_c   1.000
_cell.angle_alpha   90.00
_cell.angle_beta   90.00
_cell.angle_gamma   90.00
#
_symmetry.space_group_name_H-M   'P 1'
#
loop_
_entity.id
_entity.type
_entity.pdbx_description
1 polymer ?
#
loop_
_entity_poly.entity_id
_entity_poly.type
_entity_poly.pdbx_seq_one_letter_code
_entity_poly.pdbx_strand_id
1 'polypeptide(L)' 'EAFICPLFSCGRLFKRMEHMRRHLRTHTMERPFACPRCNKRFSRSDNLNHHVQTHLR' A
#
# COMPACT_ATOMS: atom_id res chain seq x y z
N GLU A 1 -3.82 18.82 12.67
CA GLU A 1 -4.43 17.62 13.30
C GLU A 1 -3.69 16.36 12.86
N ALA A 2 -3.67 15.32 13.70
CA ALA A 2 -3.07 14.02 13.37
C ALA A 2 -4.16 13.00 13.02
N PHE A 3 -3.87 12.09 12.09
CA PHE A 3 -4.76 11.01 11.68
C PHE A 3 -4.34 9.72 12.36
N ILE A 4 -5.26 9.10 13.11
CA ILE A 4 -5.01 7.87 13.84
C ILE A 4 -5.54 6.69 13.03
N CYS A 5 -4.82 5.57 13.06
CA CYS A 5 -5.32 4.31 12.51
C CYS A 5 -6.57 3.87 13.30
N PRO A 6 -7.73 3.64 12.65
CA PRO A 6 -8.97 3.25 13.32
C PRO A 6 -8.94 1.85 13.95
N LEU A 7 -7.93 1.01 13.67
CA LEU A 7 -7.78 -0.28 14.34
C LEU A 7 -7.22 -0.09 15.75
N PHE A 8 -8.01 -0.51 16.75
CA PHE A 8 -7.68 -0.40 18.17
C PHE A 8 -6.33 -1.04 18.53
N SER A 9 -5.99 -2.17 17.90
CA SER A 9 -4.72 -2.87 18.13
C SER A 9 -3.49 -2.21 17.48
N CYS A 10 -3.68 -1.21 16.60
CA CYS A 10 -2.58 -0.62 15.85
C CYS A 10 -2.02 0.67 16.48
N GLY A 11 -2.89 1.59 16.91
CA GLY A 11 -2.50 2.84 17.58
C GLY A 11 -1.60 3.80 16.78
N ARG A 12 -1.35 3.56 15.49
CA ARG A 12 -0.44 4.39 14.69
C ARG A 12 -1.01 5.76 14.37
N LEU A 13 -0.14 6.77 14.43
CA LEU A 13 -0.44 8.16 14.10
C LEU A 13 0.25 8.60 12.81
N PHE A 14 -0.44 9.42 12.02
CA PHE A 14 0.03 9.94 10.75
C PHE A 14 -0.22 11.44 10.65
N LYS A 15 0.75 12.15 10.05
CA LYS A 15 0.62 13.60 9.77
C LYS A 15 -0.30 13.90 8.58
N ARG A 16 -0.59 12.90 7.74
CA ARG A 16 -1.40 13.04 6.52
C ARG A 16 -2.41 11.90 6.41
N MET A 17 -3.63 12.24 6.02
CA MET A 17 -4.73 11.29 5.84
C MET A 17 -4.43 10.22 4.79
N GLU A 18 -3.79 10.61 3.67
CA GLU A 18 -3.38 9.69 2.61
C GLU A 18 -2.43 8.59 3.15
N HIS A 19 -1.50 8.96 4.04
CA HIS A 19 -0.57 8.00 4.64
C HIS A 19 -1.29 7.01 5.56
N MET A 20 -2.25 7.50 6.36
CA MET A 20 -3.10 6.64 7.20
C MET A 20 -3.94 5.69 6.33
N ARG A 21 -4.59 6.20 5.28
CA ARG A 21 -5.36 5.37 4.32
C ARG A 21 -4.50 4.32 3.62
N ARG A 22 -3.27 4.67 3.21
CA ARG A 22 -2.32 3.71 2.63
C ARG A 22 -1.92 2.65 3.65
N HIS A 23 -1.72 3.04 4.90
CA HIS A 23 -1.40 2.11 5.98
C HIS A 23 -2.55 1.12 6.25
N LEU A 24 -3.82 1.52 6.13
CA LEU A 24 -4.94 0.58 6.30
C LEU A 24 -4.86 -0.67 5.42
N ARG A 25 -4.24 -0.55 4.23
CA ARG A 25 -4.01 -1.68 3.32
C ARG A 25 -3.09 -2.76 3.90
N THR A 26 -2.27 -2.43 4.92
CA THR A 26 -1.46 -3.43 5.62
C THR A 26 -2.28 -4.32 6.55
N HIS A 27 -3.47 -3.85 6.98
CA HIS A 27 -4.39 -4.64 7.79
C HIS A 27 -5.30 -5.51 6.93
N THR A 28 -5.79 -4.98 5.81
CA THR A 28 -6.70 -5.72 4.91
C THR A 28 -5.96 -6.68 3.96
N MET A 29 -4.62 -6.60 3.91
CA MET A 29 -3.78 -7.29 2.93
C MET A 29 -4.19 -7.02 1.48
N GLU A 30 -4.93 -5.93 1.23
CA GLU A 30 -5.39 -5.59 -0.11
C GLU A 30 -4.23 -5.23 -1.01
N ARG A 31 -4.15 -5.94 -2.13
CA ARG A 31 -3.17 -5.72 -3.19
C ARG A 31 -3.90 -5.48 -4.51
N PRO A 32 -4.48 -4.29 -4.70
CA PRO A 32 -5.31 -4.01 -5.87
C PRO A 32 -4.50 -3.95 -7.17
N PHE A 33 -3.19 -3.71 -7.08
CA PHE A 33 -2.34 -3.53 -8.26
C PHE A 33 -1.70 -4.86 -8.66
N ALA A 34 -2.10 -5.42 -9.78
CA ALA A 34 -1.51 -6.65 -10.32
C ALA A 34 -0.50 -6.33 -11.44
N CYS A 35 0.61 -7.05 -11.45
CA CYS A 35 1.55 -6.98 -12.57
C CYS A 35 0.95 -7.66 -13.80
N PRO A 36 0.88 -7.00 -14.96
CA PRO A 36 0.29 -7.60 -16.15
C PRO A 36 1.12 -8.77 -16.73
N ARG A 37 2.40 -8.91 -16.35
CA ARG A 37 3.28 -9.96 -16.87
C ARG A 37 3.31 -11.23 -16.03
N CYS A 38 3.43 -11.08 -14.71
CA CYS A 38 3.60 -12.21 -13.79
C CYS A 38 2.49 -12.33 -12.74
N ASN A 39 1.44 -11.51 -12.85
CA ASN A 39 0.29 -11.45 -11.94
C ASN A 39 0.61 -11.19 -10.45
N LYS A 40 1.87 -10.82 -10.14
CA LYS A 40 2.28 -10.46 -8.78
C LYS A 40 1.52 -9.22 -8.32
N ARG A 41 0.93 -9.29 -7.13
CA ARG A 41 0.08 -8.22 -6.58
C ARG A 41 0.85 -7.32 -5.61
N PHE A 42 0.57 -6.03 -5.66
CA PHE A 42 1.17 -4.97 -4.86
C PHE A 42 0.09 -4.13 -4.18
N SER A 43 0.38 -3.65 -2.97
CA SER A 43 -0.52 -2.75 -2.21
C SER A 43 -0.45 -1.30 -2.67
N ARG A 44 0.59 -0.94 -3.43
CA ARG A 44 0.86 0.41 -3.95
C ARG A 44 1.25 0.41 -5.42
N SER A 45 0.87 1.45 -6.15
CA SER A 45 1.13 1.62 -7.58
C SER A 45 2.59 1.92 -7.89
N ASP A 46 3.28 2.70 -7.06
CA ASP A 46 4.71 2.99 -7.20
C ASP A 46 5.57 1.73 -7.08
N ASN A 47 5.22 0.84 -6.14
CA ASN A 47 5.85 -0.48 -6.03
C ASN A 47 5.62 -1.34 -7.26
N LEU A 48 4.41 -1.35 -7.83
CA LEU A 48 4.12 -2.04 -9.08
C LEU A 48 4.94 -1.46 -10.23
N ASN A 49 5.00 -0.13 -10.37
CA ASN A 49 5.74 0.53 -11.44
C ASN A 49 7.23 0.16 -11.39
N HIS A 50 7.85 0.23 -10.21
CA HIS A 50 9.22 -0.20 -10.02
C HIS A 50 9.41 -1.68 -10.37
N HIS A 51 8.49 -2.54 -9.93
CA HIS A 51 8.53 -3.95 -10.28
C HIS A 51 8.39 -4.21 -11.79
N VAL A 52 7.54 -3.46 -12.50
CA VAL A 52 7.39 -3.65 -13.96
C VAL A 52 8.71 -3.37 -14.68
N GLN A 53 9.54 -2.45 -14.18
CA GLN A 53 10.88 -2.20 -14.71
C GLN A 53 11.83 -3.40 -14.54
N THR A 54 11.61 -4.28 -13.55
CA THR A 54 12.45 -5.48 -13.38
C THR A 54 12.23 -6.51 -14.47
N HIS A 55 11.12 -6.42 -15.22
CA HIS A 55 10.86 -7.29 -16.37
C HIS A 55 11.39 -6.70 -17.69
N LEU A 56 11.90 -5.47 -17.67
CA LEU A 56 12.51 -4.81 -18.83
C LEU A 56 14.04 -4.91 -18.83
N ARG A 57 14.61 -5.44 -17.74
CA ARG A 57 16.01 -5.86 -17.66
C ARG A 57 16.08 -7.33 -18.01
#